data_AF-A0A8C4RXS8-F1
#
_entry.id   AF-A0A8C4RXS8-F1
#
_cell.length_a   1.000
_cell.length_b   1.000
_cell.length_c   1.000
_cell.angle_alpha   90.00
_cell.angle_beta   90.00
_cell.angle_gamma   90.00
#
_symmetry.space_group_name_H-M   'P 1'
#
loop_
_entity.id
_entity.type
_entity.pdbx_description
1 polymer ?
#
loop_
_entity_poly.entity_id
_entity_poly.type
_entity_poly.pdbx_seq_one_letter_code
_entity_poly.pdbx_strand_id
1 'polypeptide(L)'
;LRAPRPPPLFNAAAPSGRTRNSEPRRQRRSDVDGPLATCAYKLLHTGTSGGLCFRSTERSFRCQEKLCTRYRSAGRGTLVANVLKNGSALLQWRFPATSGLRGFQLGCWWNGTHTQFQCDSVWLGAGCSDYLLADVHDSVRYRICLRPLYAANASNGGPGDCVDFSAEPAGMRDIVIAMTAVGGSICVMLVIICLLVAYITENLMHPAFKGGGPRPTVSWL
;
A
#
# COMPACT_ATOMS: atom_id res chain seq x y z
N LEU A 1 1.60 93.00 16.05
CA LEU A 1 1.23 91.85 15.18
C LEU A 1 -0.24 91.51 15.42
N ARG A 2 -0.91 90.80 14.50
CA ARG A 2 -2.38 90.55 14.53
C ARG A 2 -2.81 89.60 15.67
N ALA A 3 -4.08 89.72 16.08
CA ALA A 3 -4.83 88.75 16.89
C ALA A 3 -5.35 87.58 15.99
N PRO A 4 -6.02 86.49 16.50
CA PRO A 4 -7.26 86.53 17.31
C PRO A 4 -7.44 85.46 18.42
N ARG A 5 -8.62 85.48 19.07
CA ARG A 5 -9.30 84.46 19.95
C ARG A 5 -10.70 84.15 19.33
N PRO A 6 -11.55 83.22 19.84
CA PRO A 6 -11.37 82.09 20.76
C PRO A 6 -11.43 80.74 19.99
N PRO A 7 -12.48 79.86 19.90
CA PRO A 7 -13.79 79.70 20.57
C PRO A 7 -13.82 78.60 21.69
N PRO A 8 -14.99 78.24 22.32
CA PRO A 8 -15.01 77.38 23.53
C PRO A 8 -15.95 76.14 23.55
N LEU A 9 -15.72 75.28 24.57
CA LEU A 9 -16.69 74.46 25.35
C LEU A 9 -17.38 73.18 24.79
N PHE A 10 -17.82 72.38 25.79
CA PHE A 10 -18.84 71.31 25.84
C PHE A 10 -18.51 69.83 25.58
N ASN A 11 -19.11 69.01 26.47
CA ASN A 11 -19.42 67.57 26.44
C ASN A 11 -18.34 66.56 26.91
N ALA A 12 -18.68 65.48 27.64
CA ALA A 12 -19.91 65.19 28.41
C ALA A 12 -19.67 64.06 29.44
N ALA A 13 -20.67 63.87 30.32
CA ALA A 13 -20.81 62.88 31.38
C ALA A 13 -20.21 61.46 31.16
N ALA A 14 -19.54 60.96 32.20
CA ALA A 14 -19.68 59.56 32.63
C ALA A 14 -21.06 59.43 33.35
N PRO A 15 -21.75 58.26 33.36
CA PRO A 15 -21.18 57.05 33.98
C PRO A 15 -21.67 55.69 33.41
N SER A 16 -21.27 54.63 34.13
CA SER A 16 -21.99 53.37 34.32
C SER A 16 -21.78 52.21 33.33
N GLY A 17 -21.08 51.18 33.82
CA GLY A 17 -21.74 49.89 34.06
C GLY A 17 -22.09 49.03 32.86
N ARG A 18 -21.14 48.18 32.42
CA ARG A 18 -21.51 46.87 31.87
C ARG A 18 -20.49 45.80 32.22
N THR A 19 -20.85 44.94 33.16
CA THR A 19 -20.17 43.67 33.45
C THR A 19 -20.12 42.84 32.18
N ARG A 20 -18.91 42.62 31.64
CA ARG A 20 -18.71 41.76 30.48
C ARG A 20 -18.48 40.34 30.99
N ASN A 21 -19.54 39.55 31.04
CA ASN A 21 -19.50 38.16 31.53
C ASN A 21 -18.30 37.41 30.93
N SER A 22 -17.40 36.97 31.79
CA SER A 22 -16.29 36.07 31.45
C SER A 22 -16.83 34.64 31.32
N GLU A 23 -17.77 34.45 30.40
CA GLU A 23 -18.33 33.13 30.11
C GLU A 23 -17.20 32.26 29.51
N PRO A 24 -16.79 31.17 30.18
CA PRO A 24 -15.67 30.38 29.72
C PRO A 24 -16.06 29.76 28.39
N ARG A 25 -15.44 30.22 27.30
CA ARG A 25 -15.64 29.74 25.93
C ARG A 25 -15.40 28.23 25.90
N ARG A 26 -16.45 27.44 26.16
CA ARG A 26 -16.39 25.97 26.17
C ARG A 26 -15.84 25.53 24.83
N GLN A 27 -14.56 25.17 24.84
CA GLN A 27 -13.86 24.73 23.66
C GLN A 27 -14.55 23.45 23.22
N ARG A 28 -15.37 23.53 22.16
CA ARG A 28 -15.99 22.35 21.58
C ARG A 28 -14.85 21.41 21.22
N ARG A 29 -14.71 20.34 21.99
CA ARG A 29 -14.10 19.10 21.51
C ARG A 29 -15.02 18.66 20.38
N SER A 30 -14.67 19.07 19.17
CA SER A 30 -15.24 18.53 17.94
C SER A 30 -14.65 17.14 17.77
N ASP A 31 -15.19 16.23 18.57
CA ASP A 31 -14.96 14.79 18.45
C ASP A 31 -15.92 14.23 17.39
N VAL A 32 -15.51 13.15 16.74
CA VAL A 32 -16.19 12.46 15.62
C VAL A 32 -16.25 13.27 14.30
N ASP A 33 -15.87 12.59 13.21
CA ASP A 33 -16.10 12.89 11.79
C ASP A 33 -15.90 14.34 11.30
N GLY A 34 -14.63 14.75 11.25
CA GLY A 34 -14.21 15.75 10.27
C GLY A 34 -14.28 15.16 8.84
N PRO A 35 -14.62 15.97 7.80
CA PRO A 35 -14.73 15.48 6.42
C PRO A 35 -13.41 14.86 5.96
N LEU A 36 -13.48 13.81 5.12
CA LEU A 36 -12.30 13.11 4.58
C LEU A 36 -11.36 14.13 3.96
N ALA A 37 -10.21 14.35 4.62
CA ALA A 37 -9.39 15.50 4.31
C ALA A 37 -8.84 15.40 2.89
N THR A 38 -9.22 16.36 2.05
CA THR A 38 -8.87 16.36 0.63
C THR A 38 -7.42 16.74 0.45
N CYS A 39 -6.61 15.78 -0.01
CA CYS A 39 -5.27 16.03 -0.51
C CYS A 39 -5.33 16.59 -1.93
N ALA A 40 -4.75 17.76 -2.13
CA ALA A 40 -4.47 18.30 -3.46
C ALA A 40 -3.07 17.86 -3.90
N TYR A 41 -2.97 17.33 -5.12
CA TYR A 41 -1.70 16.84 -5.70
C TYR A 41 -1.60 17.14 -7.19
N LYS A 42 -0.38 17.24 -7.70
CA LYS A 42 -0.09 17.52 -9.12
C LYS A 42 0.92 16.49 -9.62
N LEU A 43 0.63 15.82 -10.74
CA LEU A 43 1.61 14.97 -11.41
C LEU A 43 2.54 15.82 -12.27
N LEU A 44 3.83 15.47 -12.26
CA LEU A 44 4.88 16.03 -13.09
C LEU A 44 5.43 14.87 -13.93
N HIS A 45 4.87 14.74 -15.14
CA HIS A 45 5.39 13.90 -16.20
C HIS A 45 6.66 14.54 -16.79
N THR A 46 7.51 13.74 -17.43
CA THR A 46 8.75 14.24 -18.05
C THR A 46 8.45 15.27 -19.14
N GLY A 47 8.74 16.56 -18.85
CA GLY A 47 8.53 17.69 -19.76
C GLY A 47 7.15 18.36 -19.70
N THR A 48 6.16 17.79 -19.01
CA THR A 48 4.80 18.39 -18.93
C THR A 48 4.25 18.35 -17.51
N SER A 49 3.93 19.52 -16.95
CA SER A 49 3.28 19.59 -15.63
C SER A 49 1.78 19.35 -15.80
N GLY A 50 1.25 18.27 -15.21
CA GLY A 50 -0.15 17.88 -15.32
C GLY A 50 -1.11 18.78 -14.56
N GLY A 51 -2.40 18.42 -14.60
CA GLY A 51 -3.45 19.11 -13.84
C GLY A 51 -3.29 19.00 -12.32
N LEU A 52 -4.01 19.86 -11.59
CA LEU A 52 -4.17 19.73 -10.14
C LEU A 52 -5.33 18.78 -9.86
N CYS A 53 -5.04 17.67 -9.17
CA CYS A 53 -5.99 16.63 -8.80
C CYS A 53 -6.30 16.70 -7.29
N PHE A 54 -7.46 16.19 -6.91
CA PHE A 54 -7.95 16.17 -5.52
C PHE A 54 -8.39 14.76 -5.14
N ARG A 55 -7.98 14.27 -3.96
CA ARG A 55 -8.25 12.92 -3.46
C ARG A 55 -8.49 12.94 -1.95
N SER A 56 -9.45 12.17 -1.45
CA SER A 56 -9.65 11.92 -0.02
C SER A 56 -8.47 11.15 0.59
N THR A 57 -7.91 11.62 1.71
CA THR A 57 -6.82 10.91 2.41
C THR A 57 -7.34 9.77 3.28
N GLU A 58 -6.79 8.56 3.11
CA GLU A 58 -7.22 7.34 3.81
C GLU A 58 -6.30 7.08 5.03
N ARG A 59 -6.36 8.02 5.99
CA ARG A 59 -5.49 8.00 7.19
C ARG A 59 -5.73 6.78 8.09
N SER A 60 -6.89 6.13 7.92
CA SER A 60 -7.40 4.97 8.64
C SER A 60 -6.83 3.63 8.15
N PHE A 61 -6.33 3.56 6.91
CA PHE A 61 -5.97 2.28 6.29
C PHE A 61 -4.92 1.51 7.11
N ARG A 62 -5.27 0.27 7.47
CA ARG A 62 -4.37 -0.70 8.10
C ARG A 62 -4.18 -1.87 7.15
N CYS A 63 -2.94 -2.09 6.74
CA CYS A 63 -2.62 -3.25 5.92
C CYS A 63 -2.86 -4.56 6.69
N GLN A 64 -3.59 -5.49 6.08
CA GLN A 64 -3.76 -6.86 6.53
C GLN A 64 -2.87 -7.78 5.68
N GLU A 65 -2.06 -8.62 6.32
CA GLU A 65 -1.05 -9.47 5.67
C GLU A 65 -1.63 -10.42 4.60
N LYS A 66 -2.92 -10.80 4.73
CA LYS A 66 -3.63 -11.60 3.72
C LYS A 66 -3.81 -10.88 2.38
N LEU A 67 -3.86 -9.54 2.39
CA LEU A 67 -4.26 -8.69 1.26
C LEU A 67 -3.15 -7.72 0.80
N CYS A 68 -2.14 -7.45 1.64
CA CYS A 68 -1.04 -6.55 1.32
C CYS A 68 0.22 -6.85 2.13
N THR A 69 1.37 -6.43 1.59
CA THR A 69 2.69 -6.49 2.24
C THR A 69 3.12 -5.07 2.64
N ARG A 70 3.68 -4.90 3.84
CA ARG A 70 4.11 -3.59 4.36
C ARG A 70 5.63 -3.45 4.34
N TYR A 71 6.11 -2.48 3.57
CA TYR A 71 7.50 -2.04 3.52
C TYR A 71 7.65 -0.71 4.28
N ARG A 72 8.77 -0.55 4.99
CA ARG A 72 9.12 0.69 5.71
C ARG A 72 10.39 1.27 5.10
N SER A 73 10.55 2.59 5.15
CA SER A 73 11.83 3.22 4.85
C SER A 73 12.92 2.76 5.83
N ALA A 74 14.11 2.48 5.30
CA ALA A 74 15.28 2.09 6.11
C ALA A 74 15.93 3.28 6.85
N GLY A 75 15.51 4.51 6.52
CA GLY A 75 15.98 5.75 7.16
C GLY A 75 15.21 6.08 8.43
N ARG A 76 14.22 6.96 8.32
CA ARG A 76 13.49 7.48 9.50
C ARG A 76 12.26 6.66 9.89
N GLY A 77 11.89 5.65 9.09
CA GLY A 77 10.64 4.89 9.26
C GLY A 77 9.38 5.74 9.10
N THR A 78 9.50 6.97 8.59
CA THR A 78 8.40 7.95 8.46
C THR A 78 7.56 7.74 7.21
N LEU A 79 8.11 7.07 6.19
CA LEU A 79 7.42 6.61 4.99
C LEU A 79 7.17 5.09 5.06
N VAL A 80 5.94 4.69 4.76
CA VAL A 80 5.50 3.29 4.71
C VAL A 80 4.79 3.04 3.39
N ALA A 81 5.22 2.01 2.65
CA ALA A 81 4.47 1.52 1.48
C ALA A 81 3.68 0.28 1.89
N ASN A 82 2.36 0.31 1.73
CA ASN A 82 1.51 -0.87 1.84
C ASN A 82 1.17 -1.32 0.40
N VAL A 83 1.76 -2.43 -0.05
CA VAL A 83 1.59 -2.95 -1.41
C VAL A 83 0.45 -3.97 -1.41
N LEU A 84 -0.66 -3.65 -2.05
CA LEU A 84 -1.85 -4.49 -2.16
C LEU A 84 -1.65 -5.53 -3.25
N LYS A 85 -2.22 -6.73 -3.05
CA LYS A 85 -2.25 -7.81 -4.06
C LYS A 85 -2.97 -7.44 -5.36
N ASN A 86 -3.73 -6.33 -5.38
CA ASN A 86 -4.40 -5.78 -6.55
C ASN A 86 -3.52 -4.72 -7.26
N GLY A 87 -2.24 -5.05 -7.54
CA GLY A 87 -1.33 -4.23 -8.34
C GLY A 87 -1.13 -2.77 -7.91
N SER A 88 -1.34 -2.42 -6.64
CA SER A 88 -1.41 -1.01 -6.19
C SER A 88 -0.71 -0.80 -4.86
N ALA A 89 -0.08 0.36 -4.66
CA ALA A 89 0.66 0.67 -3.44
C ALA A 89 0.13 1.93 -2.76
N LEU A 90 -0.44 1.78 -1.55
CA LEU A 90 -0.81 2.91 -0.70
C LEU A 90 0.40 3.33 0.15
N LEU A 91 1.01 4.45 -0.24
CA LEU A 91 2.08 5.12 0.47
C LEU A 91 1.47 5.98 1.57
N GLN A 92 1.90 5.80 2.81
CA GLN A 92 1.44 6.56 3.98
C GLN A 92 2.65 7.15 4.71
N TRP A 93 2.53 8.38 5.22
CA TRP A 93 3.59 9.03 5.98
C TRP A 93 3.08 9.85 7.16
N ARG A 94 3.95 10.02 8.15
CA ARG A 94 3.69 10.86 9.34
C ARG A 94 4.89 11.74 9.63
N PHE A 95 4.95 12.88 8.97
CA PHE A 95 5.92 13.94 9.31
C PHE A 95 5.38 14.77 10.49
N PRO A 96 6.24 15.23 11.42
CA PRO A 96 5.84 16.20 12.41
C PRO A 96 5.44 17.51 11.73
N ALA A 97 4.35 18.14 12.20
CA ALA A 97 3.83 19.39 11.64
C ALA A 97 4.72 20.58 12.04
N THR A 98 5.83 20.75 11.34
CA THR A 98 6.79 21.85 11.55
C THR A 98 6.36 23.13 10.84
N SER A 99 6.64 24.27 11.46
CA SER A 99 6.33 25.60 10.91
C SER A 99 7.02 25.82 9.57
N GLY A 100 6.25 26.22 8.56
CA GLY A 100 6.76 26.51 7.21
C GLY A 100 6.76 25.32 6.24
N LEU A 101 6.23 24.14 6.62
CA LEU A 101 5.93 23.07 5.65
C LEU A 101 4.93 23.59 4.59
N ARG A 102 5.30 23.48 3.31
CA ARG A 102 4.44 23.85 2.16
C ARG A 102 3.80 22.63 1.50
N GLY A 103 4.49 21.50 1.53
CA GLY A 103 4.04 20.28 0.87
C GLY A 103 5.11 19.20 0.86
N PHE A 104 4.92 18.23 -0.01
CA PHE A 104 5.85 17.12 -0.22
C PHE A 104 6.09 16.92 -1.73
N GLN A 105 7.30 16.49 -2.08
CA GLN A 105 7.62 15.96 -3.40
C GLN A 105 7.87 14.46 -3.27
N LEU A 106 7.19 13.67 -4.09
CA LEU A 106 7.35 12.23 -4.20
C LEU A 106 8.02 11.92 -5.54
N GLY A 107 9.21 11.34 -5.51
CA GLY A 107 9.90 10.82 -6.68
C GLY A 107 9.76 9.29 -6.74
N CYS A 108 9.49 8.76 -7.92
CA CYS A 108 9.32 7.34 -8.15
C CYS A 108 10.30 6.85 -9.23
N TRP A 109 11.04 5.78 -8.93
CA TRP A 109 11.94 5.10 -9.85
C TRP A 109 11.70 3.60 -9.77
N TRP A 110 11.99 2.89 -10.85
CA TRP A 110 11.98 1.43 -10.87
C TRP A 110 13.16 0.89 -11.67
N ASN A 111 13.64 -0.28 -11.27
CA ASN A 111 14.72 -0.97 -11.95
C ASN A 111 14.12 -2.11 -12.80
N GLY A 112 14.25 -1.99 -14.12
CA GLY A 112 14.10 -3.12 -15.03
C GLY A 112 15.34 -4.02 -14.96
N THR A 113 15.37 -5.08 -15.77
CA THR A 113 16.45 -6.08 -15.78
C THR A 113 17.82 -5.51 -16.20
N HIS A 114 17.84 -4.48 -17.05
CA HIS A 114 19.07 -3.90 -17.61
C HIS A 114 19.16 -2.37 -17.52
N THR A 115 18.10 -1.70 -17.07
CA THR A 115 17.98 -0.23 -17.06
C THR A 115 17.15 0.25 -15.87
N GLN A 116 17.47 1.44 -15.36
CA GLN A 116 16.62 2.16 -14.41
C GLN A 116 15.74 3.17 -15.16
N PHE A 117 14.47 3.22 -14.82
CA PHE A 117 13.51 4.18 -15.35
C PHE A 117 12.98 5.07 -14.22
N GLN A 118 12.67 6.33 -14.57
CA GLN A 118 11.98 7.26 -13.69
C GLN A 118 10.49 7.29 -14.07
N CYS A 119 9.62 7.13 -13.07
CA CYS A 119 8.18 7.34 -13.21
C CYS A 119 7.81 8.80 -12.95
N ASP A 120 6.54 9.13 -13.14
CA ASP A 120 5.97 10.42 -12.76
C ASP A 120 6.34 10.79 -11.32
N SER A 121 6.78 12.05 -11.16
CA SER A 121 6.98 12.64 -9.84
C SER A 121 5.72 13.41 -9.43
N VAL A 122 5.40 13.44 -8.14
CA VAL A 122 4.13 13.99 -7.65
C VAL A 122 4.41 15.06 -6.60
N TRP A 123 3.80 16.23 -6.74
CA TRP A 123 3.82 17.29 -5.74
C TRP A 123 2.51 17.25 -4.95
N LEU A 124 2.58 17.27 -3.63
CA LEU A 124 1.43 17.14 -2.72
C LEU A 124 1.37 18.32 -1.74
N GLY A 125 0.18 18.81 -1.42
CA GLY A 125 -0.01 19.86 -0.42
C GLY A 125 0.32 19.42 1.02
N ALA A 126 0.62 20.38 1.91
CA ALA A 126 1.02 20.10 3.30
C ALA A 126 0.02 19.26 4.13
N GLY A 127 -1.28 19.25 3.76
CA GLY A 127 -2.30 18.44 4.43
C GLY A 127 -2.33 16.95 4.04
N CYS A 128 -1.61 16.58 2.99
CA CYS A 128 -1.53 15.21 2.48
C CYS A 128 -0.68 14.32 3.41
N SER A 129 -1.22 13.18 3.82
CA SER A 129 -0.54 12.16 4.64
C SER A 129 -0.40 10.81 3.95
N ASP A 130 -0.91 10.69 2.72
CA ASP A 130 -0.88 9.46 1.93
C ASP A 130 -0.99 9.76 0.42
N TYR A 131 -0.62 8.76 -0.39
CA TYR A 131 -0.77 8.74 -1.84
C TYR A 131 -1.01 7.30 -2.32
N LEU A 132 -1.89 7.11 -3.29
CA LEU A 132 -2.12 5.82 -3.92
C LEU A 132 -1.40 5.80 -5.27
N LEU A 133 -0.43 4.89 -5.41
CA LEU A 133 0.15 4.53 -6.70
C LEU A 133 -0.66 3.36 -7.28
N ALA A 134 -1.35 3.61 -8.39
CA ALA A 134 -1.97 2.57 -9.20
C ALA A 134 -0.91 1.84 -10.05
N ASP A 135 -1.29 0.70 -10.62
CA ASP A 135 -0.61 0.02 -11.73
C ASP A 135 0.89 -0.25 -11.50
N VAL A 136 1.22 -0.72 -10.29
CA VAL A 136 2.56 -1.18 -9.90
C VAL A 136 2.87 -2.50 -10.60
N HIS A 137 3.97 -2.54 -11.35
CA HIS A 137 4.37 -3.73 -12.11
C HIS A 137 4.86 -4.88 -11.19
N ASP A 138 4.30 -6.06 -11.41
CA ASP A 138 4.69 -7.32 -10.78
C ASP A 138 6.19 -7.62 -10.92
N SER A 139 6.81 -8.17 -9.87
CA SER A 139 8.22 -8.62 -9.83
C SER A 139 9.29 -7.54 -10.08
N VAL A 140 8.90 -6.27 -10.26
CA VAL A 140 9.81 -5.12 -10.43
C VAL A 140 10.14 -4.51 -9.07
N ARG A 141 11.41 -4.10 -8.86
CA ARG A 141 11.81 -3.33 -7.67
C ARG A 141 11.56 -1.84 -7.91
N TYR A 142 10.61 -1.29 -7.15
CA TYR A 142 10.34 0.13 -7.05
C TYR A 142 11.15 0.77 -5.92
N ARG A 143 11.51 2.03 -6.12
CA ARG A 143 12.15 2.92 -5.15
C ARG A 143 11.41 4.24 -5.14
N ILE A 144 10.78 4.57 -4.02
CA ILE A 144 9.98 5.79 -3.87
C ILE A 144 10.58 6.63 -2.74
N CYS A 145 10.92 7.88 -3.04
CA CYS A 145 11.47 8.83 -2.08
C CYS A 145 10.53 10.01 -1.88
N LEU A 146 10.22 10.30 -0.62
CA LEU A 146 9.38 11.42 -0.19
C LEU A 146 10.24 12.51 0.44
N ARG A 147 10.18 13.73 -0.11
CA ARG A 147 10.95 14.90 0.34
C ARG A 147 10.00 15.99 0.86
N PRO A 148 10.12 16.45 2.12
CA PRO A 148 9.33 17.58 2.61
C PRO A 148 9.83 18.91 2.01
N LEU A 149 8.90 19.74 1.54
CA LEU A 149 9.16 21.05 0.95
C LEU A 149 8.85 22.15 1.97
N TYR A 150 9.85 22.95 2.33
CA TYR A 150 9.75 24.03 3.32
C TYR A 150 9.84 25.40 2.68
N ALA A 151 9.07 26.36 3.18
CA ALA A 151 8.98 27.72 2.61
C ALA A 151 10.32 28.45 2.53
N ALA A 152 11.24 28.21 3.47
CA ALA A 152 12.57 28.82 3.50
C ALA A 152 13.60 28.14 2.57
N ASN A 153 13.33 26.91 2.11
CA ASN A 153 14.25 26.09 1.31
C ASN A 153 13.44 25.22 0.34
N ALA A 154 12.72 25.86 -0.59
CA ALA A 154 11.91 25.14 -1.58
C ALA A 154 12.76 24.37 -2.61
N SER A 155 13.97 24.87 -2.91
CA SER A 155 15.00 24.20 -3.71
C SER A 155 15.71 23.09 -2.92
N ASN A 156 16.20 23.41 -1.72
CA ASN A 156 16.88 22.49 -0.81
C ASN A 156 15.90 21.86 0.20
N GLY A 157 14.87 21.17 -0.33
CA GLY A 157 13.90 20.43 0.47
C GLY A 157 14.58 19.46 1.46
N GLY A 158 14.01 19.31 2.65
CA GLY A 158 14.67 18.64 3.78
C GLY A 158 15.00 17.17 3.51
N PRO A 159 15.87 16.54 4.35
CA PRO A 159 16.30 15.16 4.16
C PRO A 159 15.09 14.22 3.99
N GLY A 160 14.97 13.68 2.78
CA GLY A 160 13.86 12.82 2.38
C GLY A 160 14.00 11.40 2.91
N ASP A 161 12.89 10.68 2.91
CA ASP A 161 12.80 9.30 3.38
C ASP A 161 12.41 8.41 2.19
N CYS A 162 13.16 7.32 1.95
CA CYS A 162 12.97 6.43 0.80
C CYS A 162 12.52 5.04 1.24
N VAL A 163 11.57 4.47 0.52
CA VAL A 163 11.13 3.07 0.67
C VAL A 163 11.37 2.33 -0.65
N ASP A 164 11.98 1.15 -0.53
CA ASP A 164 12.13 0.20 -1.63
C ASP A 164 11.13 -0.94 -1.41
N PHE A 165 10.49 -1.41 -2.48
CA PHE A 165 9.56 -2.54 -2.44
C PHE A 165 9.46 -3.24 -3.81
N SER A 166 8.78 -4.38 -3.84
CA SER A 166 8.42 -5.10 -5.06
C SER A 166 6.97 -5.56 -4.96
N ALA A 167 6.24 -5.59 -6.07
CA ALA A 167 4.95 -6.25 -6.13
C ALA A 167 5.13 -7.76 -6.30
N GLU A 168 4.41 -8.55 -5.51
CA GLU A 168 4.40 -10.01 -5.61
C GLU A 168 3.56 -10.42 -6.83
N PRO A 169 4.05 -11.27 -7.75
CA PRO A 169 3.37 -11.54 -9.02
C PRO A 169 1.98 -12.16 -8.82
N ALA A 170 0.95 -11.47 -9.29
CA ALA A 170 -0.43 -11.69 -8.88
C ALA A 170 -1.10 -12.93 -9.51
N GLY A 171 -0.57 -13.46 -10.62
CA GLY A 171 -1.22 -14.52 -11.40
C GLY A 171 -0.45 -15.83 -11.62
N MET A 172 0.87 -15.87 -11.39
CA MET A 172 1.70 -16.94 -11.98
C MET A 172 1.93 -18.17 -11.08
N ARG A 173 1.74 -18.08 -9.76
CA ARG A 173 1.96 -19.24 -8.86
C ARG A 173 0.74 -20.14 -8.77
N ASP A 174 -0.45 -19.59 -8.54
CA ASP A 174 -1.65 -20.40 -8.26
C ASP A 174 -2.06 -21.27 -9.47
N ILE A 175 -1.84 -20.81 -10.70
CA ILE A 175 -2.04 -21.60 -11.93
C ILE A 175 -1.08 -22.79 -11.98
N VAL A 176 0.21 -22.58 -11.68
CA VAL A 176 1.22 -23.65 -11.73
C VAL A 176 1.04 -24.63 -10.56
N ILE A 177 0.66 -24.16 -9.38
CA ILE A 177 0.30 -25.00 -8.22
C ILE A 177 -0.94 -25.84 -8.55
N ALA A 178 -1.97 -25.27 -9.20
CA ALA A 178 -3.13 -26.05 -9.65
C ALA A 178 -2.76 -27.11 -10.70
N MET A 179 -1.99 -26.74 -11.73
CA MET A 179 -1.57 -27.70 -12.78
C MET A 179 -0.67 -28.82 -12.25
N THR A 180 0.25 -28.51 -11.33
CA THR A 180 1.13 -29.54 -10.71
C THR A 180 0.38 -30.42 -9.72
N ALA A 181 -0.56 -29.88 -8.93
CA ALA A 181 -1.42 -30.68 -8.05
C ALA A 181 -2.34 -31.62 -8.85
N VAL A 182 -2.96 -31.12 -9.93
CA VAL A 182 -3.78 -31.94 -10.83
C VAL A 182 -2.94 -33.02 -11.50
N GLY A 183 -1.81 -32.68 -12.13
CA GLY A 183 -0.91 -33.66 -12.77
C GLY A 183 -0.37 -34.72 -11.80
N GLY A 184 0.02 -34.31 -10.59
CA GLY A 184 0.51 -35.22 -9.53
C GLY A 184 -0.58 -36.15 -8.98
N SER A 185 -1.81 -35.64 -8.79
CA SER A 185 -2.92 -36.50 -8.35
C SER A 185 -3.32 -37.53 -9.42
N ILE A 186 -3.30 -37.15 -10.71
CA ILE A 186 -3.60 -38.06 -11.82
C ILE A 186 -2.57 -39.19 -11.90
N CYS A 187 -1.27 -38.90 -11.83
CA CYS A 187 -0.27 -39.96 -11.95
C CYS A 187 -0.28 -40.93 -10.75
N VAL A 188 -0.52 -40.45 -9.53
CA VAL A 188 -0.72 -41.30 -8.35
C VAL A 188 -1.97 -42.19 -8.49
N MET A 189 -3.09 -41.63 -8.97
CA MET A 189 -4.32 -42.41 -9.19
C MET A 189 -4.14 -43.49 -10.26
N LEU A 190 -3.44 -43.19 -11.37
CA LEU A 190 -3.15 -44.20 -12.40
C LEU A 190 -2.25 -45.32 -11.88
N VAL A 191 -1.24 -45.04 -11.06
CA VAL A 191 -0.41 -46.08 -10.41
C VAL A 191 -1.27 -46.96 -9.48
N ILE A 192 -2.14 -46.36 -8.67
CA ILE A 192 -3.06 -47.11 -7.79
C ILE A 192 -3.99 -48.02 -8.60
N ILE A 193 -4.57 -47.51 -9.70
CA ILE A 193 -5.45 -48.29 -10.58
C ILE A 193 -4.69 -49.46 -11.24
N CYS A 194 -3.48 -49.23 -11.76
CA CYS A 194 -2.65 -50.28 -12.35
C CYS A 194 -2.29 -51.38 -11.33
N LEU A 195 -1.96 -51.01 -10.09
CA LEU A 195 -1.70 -51.97 -9.00
C LEU A 195 -2.97 -52.73 -8.60
N LEU A 196 -4.14 -52.07 -8.57
CA LEU A 196 -5.43 -52.71 -8.31
C LEU A 196 -5.79 -53.73 -9.39
N VAL A 197 -5.59 -53.39 -10.68
CA VAL A 197 -5.81 -54.32 -11.79
C VAL A 197 -4.87 -55.51 -11.70
N ALA A 198 -3.57 -55.28 -11.47
CA ALA A 198 -2.59 -56.37 -11.29
C ALA A 198 -2.98 -57.30 -10.14
N TYR A 199 -3.26 -56.73 -8.95
CA TYR A 199 -3.71 -57.48 -7.77
C TYR A 199 -4.99 -58.28 -8.03
N ILE A 200 -5.98 -57.69 -8.72
CA ILE A 200 -7.21 -58.37 -9.13
C ILE A 200 -6.90 -59.52 -10.09
N THR A 201 -6.04 -59.32 -11.10
CA THR A 201 -5.68 -60.41 -12.02
C THR A 201 -4.94 -61.55 -11.32
N GLU A 202 -4.05 -61.26 -10.37
CA GLU A 202 -3.37 -62.32 -9.60
C GLU A 202 -4.32 -63.06 -8.65
N ASN A 203 -5.21 -62.37 -7.95
CA ASN A 203 -6.04 -62.96 -6.90
C ASN A 203 -7.36 -63.58 -7.42
N LEU A 204 -7.86 -63.17 -8.60
CA LEU A 204 -9.08 -63.73 -9.20
C LEU A 204 -8.83 -64.64 -10.41
N MET A 205 -7.67 -64.57 -11.10
CA MET A 205 -7.34 -65.49 -12.20
C MET A 205 -6.46 -66.68 -11.77
N HIS A 206 -6.16 -66.85 -10.47
CA HIS A 206 -5.58 -68.07 -9.91
C HIS A 206 -6.55 -68.83 -8.98
N PRO A 207 -7.60 -69.47 -9.52
CA PRO A 207 -8.29 -70.56 -8.82
C PRO A 207 -7.33 -71.76 -8.67
N ALA A 208 -6.64 -71.82 -7.54
CA ALA A 208 -6.00 -73.01 -6.94
C ALA A 208 -5.29 -74.00 -7.89
N PHE A 209 -4.06 -73.68 -8.33
CA PHE A 209 -3.14 -74.68 -8.92
C PHE A 209 -1.93 -75.00 -8.01
N LYS A 210 -2.21 -75.24 -6.72
CA LYS A 210 -1.27 -75.79 -5.73
C LYS A 210 -1.93 -76.92 -4.93
N GLY A 211 -2.13 -78.08 -5.56
CA GLY A 211 -2.58 -79.28 -4.86
C GLY A 211 -2.86 -80.49 -5.75
N GLY A 212 -2.08 -81.57 -5.58
CA GLY A 212 -2.49 -82.94 -5.92
C GLY A 212 -2.53 -83.36 -7.39
N GLY A 213 -1.35 -83.58 -8.00
CA GLY A 213 -1.24 -84.47 -9.17
C GLY A 213 -0.92 -85.92 -8.73
N PRO A 214 -1.69 -86.95 -9.13
CA PRO A 214 -1.45 -88.33 -8.71
C PRO A 214 -0.26 -88.97 -9.44
N ARG A 215 0.39 -89.96 -8.80
CA ARG A 215 1.50 -90.74 -9.38
C ARG A 215 1.00 -91.64 -10.52
N PRO A 216 1.63 -91.64 -11.71
CA PRO A 216 1.63 -92.82 -12.57
C PRO A 216 2.54 -93.90 -11.97
N THR A 217 2.13 -95.17 -12.06
CA THR A 217 2.88 -96.33 -11.55
C THR A 217 3.97 -96.82 -12.51
N VAL A 218 4.95 -97.53 -11.95
CA VAL A 218 6.01 -98.24 -12.68
C VAL A 218 5.43 -99.48 -13.38
N SER A 219 5.88 -99.81 -14.60
CA SER A 219 6.40 -101.15 -14.98
C SER A 219 6.55 -101.35 -16.50
N TRP A 220 7.76 -101.75 -16.88
CA TRP A 220 8.19 -102.58 -18.03
C TRP A 220 7.15 -103.15 -19.01
N LEU A 221 7.43 -102.95 -20.30
CA LEU A 221 7.72 -104.03 -21.25
C LEU A 221 8.62 -103.52 -22.39
#